data_AF-A0A2W7CBD9-F1
#
_entry.id   AF-A0A2W7CBD9-F1
#
_cell.length_a   1.000
_cell.length_b   1.000
_cell.length_c   1.000
_cell.angle_alpha   90.00
_cell.angle_beta   90.00
_cell.angle_gamma   90.00
#
_symmetry.space_group_name_H-M   'P 1'
#
loop_
_entity.id
_entity.type
_entity.pdbx_description
1 polymer ?
#
loop_
_entity_poly.entity_id
_entity_poly.type
_entity_poly.pdbx_seq_one_letter_code
_entity_poly.pdbx_strand_id
1 'polypeptide(L)'
;MFAVGNSMPLGLLGVALGYAFRRVWAGPWIGFVGASMVLHHLADLPLHHDDAHQHFWPLSSFRFISPVSYYDSDHFGLLGATVELVLVLAATAYLLPRLNSVLSKGLLGVMALVTIAGYFALQIRPLV
;
A
#
# COMPACT_ATOMS: atom_id res chain seq x y z
N MET A 1 -4.44 11.72 -13.09
CA MET A 1 -3.14 11.45 -12.43
C MET A 1 -3.09 10.06 -11.79
N PHE A 2 -4.12 9.59 -11.07
CA PHE A 2 -4.08 8.30 -10.36
C PHE A 2 -3.93 7.02 -11.22
N ALA A 3 -4.30 7.02 -12.50
CA ALA A 3 -4.25 5.80 -13.32
C ALA A 3 -2.83 5.34 -13.69
N VAL A 4 -1.89 6.27 -13.89
CA VAL A 4 -0.51 5.93 -14.29
C VAL A 4 0.20 5.14 -13.20
N GLY A 5 0.10 5.61 -11.95
CA GLY A 5 0.71 4.96 -10.79
C GLY A 5 0.03 3.67 -10.35
N ASN A 6 -1.13 3.35 -10.93
CA ASN A 6 -1.90 2.12 -10.63
C ASN A 6 -1.94 1.13 -11.80
N SER A 7 -1.20 1.41 -12.89
CA SER A 7 -1.28 0.66 -14.14
C SER A 7 -0.43 -0.62 -14.11
N MET A 8 -1.09 -1.77 -13.99
CA MET A 8 -0.43 -3.07 -14.17
C MET A 8 0.22 -3.21 -15.57
N PRO A 9 -0.41 -2.78 -16.69
CA PRO A 9 0.25 -2.82 -18.00
C PRO A 9 1.59 -2.07 -18.06
N LEU A 10 1.68 -0.89 -17.44
CA LEU A 10 2.96 -0.16 -17.37
C LEU A 10 3.99 -0.89 -16.48
N GLY A 11 3.54 -1.55 -15.41
CA GLY A 11 4.41 -2.36 -14.55
C GLY A 11 4.97 -3.56 -15.29
N LEU A 12 4.11 -4.27 -16.04
CA LEU A 12 4.50 -5.39 -16.91
C LEU A 12 5.44 -4.93 -18.03
N LEU A 13 5.22 -3.74 -18.59
CA LEU A 13 6.18 -3.14 -19.53
C LEU A 13 7.53 -2.90 -18.86
N GLY A 14 7.56 -2.40 -17.62
CA GLY A 14 8.77 -2.27 -16.82
C GLY A 14 9.50 -3.60 -16.62
N VAL A 15 8.78 -4.68 -16.30
CA VAL A 15 9.33 -6.04 -16.22
C VAL A 15 9.93 -6.49 -17.55
N ALA A 16 9.20 -6.32 -18.65
CA ALA A 16 9.65 -6.71 -19.99
C ALA A 16 10.91 -5.94 -20.42
N LEU A 17 10.93 -4.63 -20.21
CA LEU A 17 12.10 -3.78 -20.48
C LEU A 17 13.28 -4.16 -19.59
N GLY A 18 13.04 -4.41 -18.30
CA GLY A 18 14.09 -4.84 -17.39
C GLY A 18 14.73 -6.16 -17.79
N TYR A 19 13.94 -7.11 -18.29
CA TYR A 19 14.43 -8.37 -18.83
C TYR A 19 15.19 -8.19 -20.16
N ALA A 20 14.67 -7.36 -21.07
CA ALA A 20 15.28 -7.07 -22.37
C ALA A 20 16.65 -6.38 -22.20
N PHE A 21 16.75 -5.44 -21.26
CA PHE A 21 17.97 -4.68 -20.96
C PHE A 21 18.74 -5.23 -19.75
N ARG A 22 18.57 -6.51 -19.38
CA ARG A 22 19.18 -7.10 -18.17
C ARG A 22 20.71 -7.02 -18.09
N ARG A 23 21.40 -6.78 -19.21
CA ARG A 23 22.86 -6.59 -19.26
C ARG A 23 23.29 -5.13 -19.06
N VAL A 24 22.36 -4.19 -19.11
CA VAL A 24 22.57 -2.77 -18.81
C VAL A 24 22.36 -2.58 -17.31
N TRP A 25 23.22 -1.78 -16.65
CA TRP A 25 23.20 -1.60 -15.19
C TRP A 25 21.82 -1.20 -14.63
N ALA A 26 21.04 -0.42 -15.38
CA ALA A 26 19.71 0.03 -14.99
C ALA A 26 18.59 -1.00 -15.26
N GLY A 27 18.81 -1.97 -16.16
CA GLY A 27 17.79 -2.93 -16.59
C GLY A 27 17.15 -3.71 -15.43
N PRO A 28 17.95 -4.38 -14.57
CA PRO A 28 17.42 -5.11 -13.41
C PRO A 28 16.60 -4.22 -12.47
N TRP A 29 17.00 -2.95 -12.27
CA TRP A 29 16.27 -2.01 -11.43
C TRP A 29 14.92 -1.62 -12.01
N ILE A 30 14.85 -1.39 -13.32
CA ILE A 30 13.59 -1.12 -14.03
C ILE A 30 12.64 -2.31 -13.89
N GLY A 31 13.17 -3.53 -14.08
CA GLY A 31 12.40 -4.75 -13.92
C GLY A 31 11.88 -4.95 -12.49
N PHE A 32 12.72 -4.65 -11.49
CA PHE A 32 12.35 -4.74 -10.08
C PHE A 32 11.23 -3.77 -9.72
N VAL A 33 11.33 -2.50 -10.13
CA VAL A 33 10.27 -1.50 -9.90
C VAL A 33 8.97 -1.90 -10.60
N GLY A 34 9.06 -2.38 -11.85
CA GLY A 34 7.90 -2.88 -12.59
C GLY A 34 7.22 -4.06 -11.89
N ALA A 35 8.00 -5.04 -11.43
CA ALA A 35 7.49 -6.20 -10.70
C ALA A 35 6.86 -5.79 -9.36
N SER A 36 7.50 -4.88 -8.62
CA SER A 36 6.95 -4.32 -7.38
C SER A 36 5.59 -3.67 -7.62
N MET A 37 5.45 -2.89 -8.70
CA MET A 37 4.20 -2.23 -9.04
C MET A 37 3.10 -3.25 -9.35
N VAL A 38 3.39 -4.28 -10.17
CA VAL A 38 2.42 -5.34 -10.49
C VAL A 38 2.00 -6.11 -9.24
N LEU A 39 2.95 -6.55 -8.41
CA LEU A 39 2.65 -7.33 -7.22
C LEU A 39 1.84 -6.54 -6.19
N HIS A 40 2.17 -5.26 -6.01
CA HIS A 40 1.40 -4.37 -5.14
C HIS A 40 -0.04 -4.25 -5.64
N HIS A 41 -0.25 -3.95 -6.92
CA HIS A 41 -1.60 -3.81 -7.45
C HIS A 41 -2.40 -5.10 -7.52
N LEU A 42 -1.75 -6.27 -7.62
CA LEU A 42 -2.44 -7.55 -7.46
C LEU A 42 -2.96 -7.75 -6.04
N ALA A 43 -2.25 -7.25 -5.03
CA ALA A 43 -2.72 -7.27 -3.64
C ALA A 43 -3.81 -6.22 -3.38
N ASP A 44 -3.73 -5.06 -4.05
CA ASP A 44 -4.74 -3.99 -3.92
C ASP A 44 -6.04 -4.31 -4.66
N LEU A 45 -5.97 -4.98 -5.82
CA LEU A 45 -7.12 -5.23 -6.69
C LEU A 45 -8.36 -5.77 -5.92
N PRO A 46 -8.25 -6.75 -5.01
CA PRO A 46 -9.40 -7.25 -4.26
C PRO A 46 -9.78 -6.43 -3.02
N LEU A 47 -9.15 -5.29 -2.73
CA LEU A 47 -9.33 -4.55 -1.47
C LEU A 47 -9.81 -3.10 -1.65
N HIS A 48 -10.36 -2.75 -2.81
CA HIS A 48 -10.96 -1.44 -3.09
C HIS A 48 -12.38 -1.58 -3.65
N HIS A 49 -13.33 -0.85 -3.06
CA HIS A 49 -14.74 -0.82 -3.49
C HIS A 49 -15.03 0.51 -4.19
N ASP A 50 -15.32 1.57 -3.45
CA ASP A 50 -15.69 2.89 -3.98
C ASP A 50 -14.49 3.67 -4.55
N ASP A 51 -13.28 3.35 -4.08
CA ASP A 51 -12.02 3.95 -4.47
C ASP A 51 -11.24 3.13 -5.52
N ALA A 52 -11.88 2.12 -6.12
CA ALA A 52 -11.24 1.21 -7.07
C ALA A 52 -10.49 1.92 -8.22
N HIS A 53 -9.25 1.49 -8.46
CA HIS A 53 -8.36 2.06 -9.46
C HIS A 53 -8.53 1.45 -10.86
N GLN A 54 -8.07 2.18 -11.88
CA GLN A 54 -8.04 1.72 -13.27
C GLN A 54 -6.78 0.89 -13.56
N HIS A 55 -6.69 -0.29 -12.96
CA HIS A 55 -5.46 -1.09 -13.01
C HIS A 55 -5.04 -1.53 -14.42
N PHE A 56 -5.94 -1.49 -15.39
CA PHE A 56 -5.68 -1.90 -16.78
C PHE A 56 -5.43 -0.73 -17.73
N TRP A 57 -5.31 0.51 -17.23
CA TRP A 57 -4.93 1.65 -18.06
C TRP A 57 -3.53 1.44 -18.66
N PRO A 58 -3.20 1.91 -19.89
CA PRO A 58 -4.07 2.59 -20.85
C PRO A 58 -4.92 1.65 -21.72
N LEU A 59 -4.83 0.33 -21.51
CA LEU A 59 -5.54 -0.65 -22.34
C LEU A 59 -7.05 -0.64 -22.07
N SER A 60 -7.45 -0.36 -20.83
CA SER A 60 -8.85 -0.26 -20.43
C SER A 60 -9.03 0.70 -19.25
N SER A 61 -10.19 1.37 -19.21
CA SER A 61 -10.64 2.21 -18.09
C SER A 61 -11.40 1.43 -17.02
N PHE A 62 -11.53 0.10 -17.18
CA PHE A 62 -12.22 -0.80 -16.26
C PHE A 62 -11.67 -0.69 -14.84
N ARG A 63 -12.58 -0.76 -13.86
CA ARG A 63 -12.32 -0.78 -12.43
C ARG A 63 -12.96 -2.04 -11.87
N PHE A 64 -12.19 -2.83 -11.15
CA PHE A 64 -12.74 -3.96 -10.41
C PHE A 64 -13.33 -3.44 -9.10
N ILE A 65 -14.65 -3.50 -8.97
CA ILE A 65 -15.35 -3.11 -7.74
C ILE A 65 -15.37 -4.34 -6.83
N SER A 66 -14.47 -4.36 -5.84
CA SER A 66 -14.38 -5.49 -4.93
C SER A 66 -15.47 -5.40 -3.84
N PRO A 67 -16.14 -6.52 -3.47
CA PRO A 67 -17.04 -6.54 -2.32
C PRO A 67 -16.31 -6.39 -0.96
N VAL A 68 -14.98 -6.38 -0.96
CA VAL A 68 -14.13 -6.21 0.22
C VAL A 68 -13.27 -4.96 0.02
N SER A 69 -13.18 -4.14 1.05
CA SER A 69 -12.33 -2.96 1.13
C SER A 69 -11.62 -2.89 2.48
N TYR A 70 -10.33 -2.54 2.48
CA TYR A 70 -9.61 -2.29 3.72
C TYR A 70 -9.82 -0.87 4.28
N TYR A 71 -10.48 0.00 3.51
CA TYR A 71 -10.69 1.42 3.84
C TYR A 71 -12.16 1.76 4.09
N ASP A 72 -13.07 1.22 3.26
CA ASP A 72 -14.51 1.48 3.34
C ASP A 72 -15.17 0.70 4.48
N SER A 73 -15.76 1.41 5.44
CA SER A 73 -16.39 0.82 6.63
C SER A 73 -17.55 -0.13 6.32
N ASP A 74 -18.28 0.11 5.23
CA ASP A 74 -19.41 -0.72 4.82
C ASP A 74 -18.95 -2.03 4.16
N HIS A 75 -17.65 -2.13 3.84
CA HIS A 75 -17.04 -3.26 3.15
C HIS A 75 -15.81 -3.81 3.89
N PHE A 76 -15.89 -4.02 5.21
CA PHE A 76 -14.81 -4.55 6.07
C PHE A 76 -13.65 -3.59 6.39
N GLY A 77 -13.80 -2.29 6.11
CA GLY A 77 -12.76 -1.29 6.37
C GLY A 77 -12.32 -1.21 7.83
N LEU A 78 -13.23 -1.41 8.79
CA LEU A 78 -12.86 -1.45 10.21
C LEU A 78 -11.92 -2.63 10.55
N LEU A 79 -12.12 -3.78 9.91
CA LEU A 79 -11.23 -4.93 10.08
C LEU A 79 -9.85 -4.64 9.49
N GLY A 80 -9.80 -4.10 8.26
CA GLY A 80 -8.56 -3.68 7.61
C GLY A 80 -7.78 -2.68 8.46
N ALA A 81 -8.45 -1.61 8.90
CA ALA A 81 -7.95 -0.60 9.82
C ALA A 81 -7.37 -1.19 11.12
N THR A 82 -8.09 -2.12 11.74
CA THR A 82 -7.66 -2.78 12.98
C THR A 82 -6.42 -3.64 12.75
N VAL A 83 -6.40 -4.41 11.68
CA VAL A 83 -5.24 -5.23 11.30
C VAL A 83 -4.01 -4.34 11.06
N GLU A 84 -4.16 -3.24 10.32
CA GLU A 84 -3.07 -2.29 10.07
C GLU A 84 -2.54 -1.69 11.38
N LEU A 85 -3.43 -1.22 12.27
CA LEU A 85 -3.04 -0.68 13.56
C LEU A 85 -2.25 -1.71 14.39
N VAL A 86 -2.73 -2.95 14.49
CA VAL A 86 -2.04 -4.02 15.22
C VAL A 86 -0.66 -4.28 14.64
N LEU A 87 -0.53 -4.35 13.31
CA LEU A 87 0.75 -4.56 12.64
C LEU A 87 1.73 -3.42 12.90
N VAL A 88 1.29 -2.17 12.81
CA VAL A 88 2.12 -0.98 13.08
C VAL A 88 2.59 -0.96 14.53
N LEU A 89 1.71 -1.27 15.49
CA LEU A 89 2.07 -1.31 16.90
C LEU A 89 3.01 -2.47 17.23
N ALA A 90 2.78 -3.65 16.65
CA ALA A 90 3.67 -4.80 16.82
C ALA A 90 5.07 -4.51 16.25
N ALA A 91 5.14 -3.94 15.04
CA ALA A 91 6.39 -3.53 14.42
C ALA A 91 7.10 -2.44 15.23
N THR A 92 6.34 -1.47 15.76
CA THR A 92 6.89 -0.42 16.63
C THR A 92 7.48 -1.01 17.91
N ALA A 93 6.72 -1.85 18.63
CA ALA A 93 7.19 -2.50 19.86
C ALA A 93 8.43 -3.37 19.60
N TYR A 94 8.50 -4.02 18.44
CA TYR A 94 9.68 -4.79 18.04
C TYR A 94 10.89 -3.90 17.74
N LEU A 95 10.71 -2.79 17.01
CA LEU A 95 11.82 -1.94 16.54
C LEU A 95 12.33 -0.97 17.62
N LEU A 96 11.46 -0.40 18.43
CA LEU A 96 11.79 0.65 19.40
C LEU A 96 12.99 0.32 20.33
N PRO A 97 13.09 -0.87 20.94
CA PRO A 97 14.25 -1.22 21.77
C PRO A 97 15.54 -1.44 20.98
N ARG A 98 15.45 -1.67 19.65
CA ARG A 98 16.59 -1.95 18.76
C ARG A 98 17.21 -0.69 18.16
N LEU A 99 16.56 0.47 18.33
CA LEU A 99 17.09 1.74 17.84
C LEU A 99 18.17 2.27 18.81
N ASN A 100 19.28 2.78 18.25
CA ASN A 100 20.37 3.36 19.04
C ASN A 100 20.22 4.88 19.23
N SER A 101 19.45 5.56 18.38
CA SER A 101 19.26 7.01 18.42
C SER A 101 17.99 7.41 19.18
N VAL A 102 18.12 8.35 20.12
CA VAL A 102 16.98 8.95 20.84
C VAL A 102 16.02 9.63 19.88
N LEU A 103 16.55 10.30 18.83
CA LEU A 103 15.72 10.92 17.81
C LEU A 103 14.89 9.87 17.06
N SER A 104 15.50 8.76 16.64
CA SER A 104 14.79 7.68 15.94
C SER A 104 13.71 7.05 16.82
N LYS A 105 13.98 6.86 18.12
CA LYS A 105 12.97 6.40 19.08
C LYS A 105 11.82 7.40 19.23
N GLY A 106 12.15 8.68 19.36
CA GLY A 106 11.16 9.76 19.46
C GLY A 106 10.26 9.81 18.23
N LEU A 107 10.85 9.79 17.03
CA LEU A 107 10.10 9.81 15.76
C LEU A 107 9.19 8.58 15.61
N LEU A 108 9.70 7.38 15.92
CA LEU A 108 8.89 6.15 15.86
C LEU A 108 7.74 6.19 16.89
N GLY A 109 8.01 6.66 18.10
CA GLY A 109 6.98 6.82 19.14
C GLY A 109 5.90 7.83 18.75
N VAL A 110 6.29 8.98 18.21
CA VAL A 110 5.35 9.99 17.69
C VAL A 110 4.52 9.41 16.55
N MET A 111 5.13 8.69 15.61
CA MET A 111 4.40 8.06 14.51
C MET A 111 3.34 7.09 15.04
N ALA A 112 3.70 6.22 15.99
CA ALA A 112 2.74 5.29 16.59
C ALA A 112 1.57 6.02 17.31
N LEU A 113 1.86 7.10 18.03
CA LEU A 113 0.82 7.92 18.67
C LEU A 113 -0.12 8.58 17.66
N VAL A 114 0.44 9.14 16.57
CA VAL A 114 -0.35 9.73 15.49
C VAL A 114 -1.22 8.68 14.82
N THR A 115 -0.68 7.48 14.57
CA THR A 115 -1.45 6.36 14.01
C THR A 115 -2.61 5.97 14.93
N ILE A 116 -2.36 5.74 16.23
CA ILE A 116 -3.42 5.43 17.20
C ILE A 116 -4.51 6.52 17.21
N ALA A 117 -4.09 7.78 17.29
CA ALA A 117 -5.03 8.91 17.34
C ALA A 117 -5.86 9.01 16.05
N GLY A 118 -5.24 8.81 14.88
CA GLY A 118 -5.91 8.79 13.59
C GLY A 118 -6.97 7.69 13.50
N TYR A 119 -6.62 6.46 13.89
CA TYR A 119 -7.56 5.35 13.92
C TYR A 119 -8.74 5.61 14.86
N PHE A 120 -8.48 6.11 16.08
CA PHE A 120 -9.55 6.41 17.02
C PHE A 120 -10.48 7.51 16.49
N ALA A 121 -9.93 8.59 15.92
CA ALA A 121 -10.70 9.73 15.45
C ALA A 121 -11.52 9.43 14.19
N LEU A 122 -10.97 8.65 13.24
CA LEU A 122 -11.56 8.45 11.92
C LEU A 122 -12.39 7.17 11.81
N GLN A 123 -12.07 6.12 12.58
CA GLN A 123 -12.69 4.80 12.41
C GLN A 123 -13.55 4.39 13.61
N ILE A 124 -13.17 4.75 14.84
CA ILE A 124 -13.89 4.32 16.05
C ILE A 124 -14.96 5.33 16.47
N ARG A 125 -14.62 6.63 16.50
CA ARG A 125 -15.54 7.69 16.93
C ARG A 125 -16.85 7.77 16.12
N PRO A 126 -16.88 7.55 14.79
CA PRO A 126 -18.13 7.61 14.03
C PRO A 126 -19.12 6.47 14.32
N LEU A 127 -18.69 5.43 15.05
CA LEU A 127 -19.48 4.23 15.33
C LEU A 127 -20.12 4.22 16.73
N VAL A 128 -19.84 5.25 17.57
CA VAL A 128 -20.33 5.41 18.96
C VAL A 128 -21.16 6.67 19.06
#